data_AF-A0A821C360-F1
#
_entry.id   AF-A0A821C360-F1
#
_cell.length_a   1.000
_cell.length_b   1.000
_cell.length_c   1.000
_cell.angle_alpha   90.00
_cell.angle_beta   90.00
_cell.angle_gamma   90.00
#
_symmetry.space_group_name_H-M   'P 1'
#
loop_
_entity.id
_entity.type
_entity.pdbx_description
1 polymer ?
#
loop_
_entity_poly.entity_id
_entity_poly.type
_entity_poly.pdbx_seq_one_letter_code
_entity_poly.pdbx_strand_id
1 'polypeptide(L)' 'MSRKKINDGLEGRILAVLQLKYSQPQIVKILKKDGINVSQQTISNIKRNIGLQRNSVEKIKFSQQRP' A
#
# COMPACT_ATOMS: atom_id res chain seq x y z
N MET A 1 -19.39 6.48 8.99
CA MET A 1 -18.15 7.27 8.95
C MET A 1 -17.59 7.25 7.54
N SER A 2 -17.57 8.39 6.85
CA SER A 2 -16.99 8.50 5.51
C SER A 2 -15.47 8.34 5.61
N ARG A 3 -14.91 7.31 4.97
CA ARG A 3 -13.45 7.12 4.90
C ARG A 3 -12.90 8.30 4.09
N LYS A 4 -12.26 9.27 4.76
CA LYS A 4 -11.54 10.35 4.07
C LYS A 4 -10.57 9.68 3.10
N LYS A 5 -10.81 9.87 1.80
CA LYS A 5 -9.89 9.42 0.76
C LYS A 5 -8.54 10.03 1.07
N ILE A 6 -7.52 9.20 1.18
CA ILE A 6 -6.14 9.67 1.22
C ILE A 6 -5.93 10.40 -0.11
N ASN A 7 -5.42 11.62 -0.05
CA ASN A 7 -5.16 12.43 -1.24
C ASN A 7 -4.20 11.67 -2.16
N ASP A 8 -4.47 11.58 -3.47
CA ASP A 8 -3.71 10.70 -4.40
C ASP A 8 -2.19 10.96 -4.35
N GLY A 9 -1.79 12.21 -4.09
CA GLY A 9 -0.38 12.59 -3.89
C GLY A 9 0.28 11.97 -2.64
N LEU A 10 -0.48 11.78 -1.55
CA LEU A 10 0.00 11.10 -0.34
C LEU A 10 0.19 9.60 -0.60
N GLU A 11 -0.73 8.98 -1.33
CA GLU A 11 -0.65 7.57 -1.66
C GLU A 11 0.55 7.27 -2.55
N GLY A 12 0.81 8.11 -3.56
CA GLY A 12 2.00 8.02 -4.41
C GLY A 12 3.32 8.13 -3.64
N ARG A 13 3.40 9.04 -2.65
CA ARG A 13 4.59 9.19 -1.81
C ARG A 13 4.82 7.97 -0.92
N ILE A 14 3.75 7.45 -0.30
CA ILE A 14 3.82 6.24 0.53
C ILE A 14 4.25 5.03 -0.31
N LEU A 15 3.73 4.90 -1.53
CA LEU A 15 4.14 3.86 -2.48
C LEU A 15 5.62 3.94 -2.85
N ALA A 16 6.13 5.15 -3.12
CA ALA A 16 7.54 5.35 -3.44
C ALA A 16 8.45 4.91 -2.28
N VAL A 17 8.13 5.30 -1.05
CA VAL A 17 8.93 4.91 0.14
C VAL A 17 8.82 3.41 0.42
N LEU A 18 7.68 2.79 0.11
CA LEU A 18 7.46 1.35 0.25
C LEU A 18 8.34 0.51 -0.69
N GLN A 19 8.71 1.03 -1.86
CA GLN A 19 9.58 0.32 -2.81
C GLN A 19 11.04 0.25 -2.35
N LEU A 20 11.48 1.13 -1.44
CA LEU A 20 12.87 1.23 -0.97
C LEU A 20 13.28 0.12 0.03
N LYS A 21 12.46 -0.93 0.18
CA LYS A 21 12.69 -2.10 1.07
C LYS A 21 12.99 -1.76 2.55
N TYR A 22 12.63 -0.56 3.01
CA TYR A 22 12.74 -0.19 4.42
C TYR A 22 11.76 -0.96 5.31
N SER A 23 12.13 -1.09 6.59
CA SER A 23 11.23 -1.62 7.62
C SER A 23 10.06 -0.65 7.87
N GLN A 24 8.91 -1.17 8.31
CA GLN A 24 7.73 -0.32 8.59
C GLN A 24 8.02 0.86 9.55
N PRO A 25 8.81 0.70 10.63
CA PRO A 25 9.17 1.81 11.50
C PRO A 25 10.01 2.89 10.80
N GLN A 26 10.93 2.48 9.91
CA GLN A 26 11.73 3.42 9.13
C GLN A 26 10.88 4.21 8.14
N ILE A 27 9.94 3.55 7.47
CA ILE A 27 9.00 4.20 6.55
C ILE A 27 8.17 5.27 7.28
N VAL A 28 7.65 4.95 8.47
CA VAL A 28 6.92 5.93 9.29
C VAL A 28 7.81 7.11 9.68
N LYS A 29 9.07 6.88 10.04
CA LYS A 29 10.02 7.96 10.34
C LYS A 29 10.29 8.86 9.12
N ILE A 30 10.44 8.28 7.94
CA ILE A 30 10.67 9.03 6.68
C ILE A 30 9.44 9.88 6.35
N LEU A 31 8.26 9.27 6.33
CA LEU A 31 7.02 9.97 6.02
C LEU A 31 6.72 11.09 7.03
N LYS A 32 7.02 10.87 8.31
CA LYS A 32 6.89 11.90 9.35
C LYS A 32 7.81 13.10 9.09
N LYS A 33 9.03 12.89 8.57
CA LYS A 33 9.93 13.98 8.15
C LYS A 33 9.37 14.77 6.97
N ASP A 34 8.65 14.10 6.07
CA ASP A 34 7.99 14.72 4.93
C ASP A 34 6.65 15.42 5.30
N GLY A 35 6.34 15.54 6.59
CA GLY A 35 5.08 16.14 7.08
C GLY A 35 3.87 15.20 6.98
N ILE A 36 4.08 13.93 6.62
CA ILE A 36 3.03 12.94 6.45
C ILE A 36 2.91 12.09 7.72
N ASN A 37 1.86 12.34 8.50
CA ASN A 37 1.61 11.56 9.71
C ASN A 37 0.79 10.31 9.39
N VAL A 38 1.45 9.15 9.38
CA VAL A 38 0.81 7.84 9.15
C VAL A 38 1.22 6.83 10.21
N SER A 39 0.30 5.94 10.58
CA SER A 39 0.58 4.85 11.50
C SER A 39 1.23 3.66 10.77
N GLN A 40 1.93 2.81 11.52
CA GLN A 40 2.43 1.54 10.99
C GLN A 40 1.31 0.64 10.47
N GLN A 41 0.12 0.72 11.07
CA GLN A 41 -1.05 -0.03 10.63
C GLN A 41 -1.52 0.43 9.24
N THR A 42 -1.48 1.73 8.95
CA THR A 42 -1.75 2.26 7.60
C THR A 42 -0.75 1.71 6.59
N ILE A 43 0.55 1.71 6.92
CA ILE A 43 1.59 1.13 6.06
C ILE A 43 1.36 -0.37 5.82
N SER A 44 0.98 -1.11 6.86
CA SER A 44 0.65 -2.54 6.76
C SER A 44 -0.55 -2.79 5.85
N ASN A 45 -1.62 -2.01 6.00
CA ASN A 45 -2.81 -2.09 5.16
C ASN A 45 -2.48 -1.79 3.70
N ILE A 46 -1.66 -0.77 3.43
CA ILE A 46 -1.24 -0.41 2.07
C ILE A 46 -0.37 -1.53 1.47
N LYS A 47 0.62 -2.06 2.21
CA LYS A 47 1.41 -3.23 1.78
C LYS A 47 0.52 -4.41 1.42
N ARG A 48 -0.45 -4.71 2.28
CA ARG A 48 -1.42 -5.79 2.07
C ARG A 48 -2.28 -5.53 0.84
N ASN A 49 -2.75 -4.31 0.63
CA ASN A 49 -3.57 -3.96 -0.53
C ASN A 49 -2.78 -4.08 -1.85
N ILE A 50 -1.51 -3.63 -1.88
CA ILE A 50 -0.61 -3.81 -3.04
C ILE A 50 -0.32 -5.30 -3.29
N GLY A 51 -0.04 -6.07 -2.23
CA GLY A 51 0.18 -7.51 -2.34
C GLY A 51 -1.06 -8.25 -2.85
N LEU A 52 -2.24 -7.84 -2.38
CA LEU A 52 -3.52 -8.36 -2.87
C LEU A 52 -3.79 -7.95 -4.32
N GLN A 53 -3.46 -6.73 -4.73
CA GLN A 53 -3.57 -6.30 -6.13
C GLN A 53 -2.62 -7.09 -7.04
N ARG A 54 -1.37 -7.32 -6.64
CA ARG A 54 -0.44 -8.20 -7.39
C ARG A 54 -1.00 -9.61 -7.55
N ASN A 55 -1.54 -10.18 -6.48
CA ASN A 55 -2.18 -11.49 -6.53
C ASN A 55 -3.51 -11.48 -7.30
N SER A 56 -4.21 -10.35 -7.37
CA SER A 56 -5.48 -10.24 -8.10
C SER A 56 -5.26 -10.09 -9.60
N VAL A 57 -4.17 -9.45 -10.03
CA VAL A 57 -3.75 -9.43 -11.44
C VAL A 57 -3.29 -10.83 -11.87
N GLU A 58 -2.57 -11.57 -11.01
CA GLU A 58 -2.24 -12.98 -11.30
C GLU A 58 -3.45 -13.92 -11.27
N LYS A 59 -4.54 -13.55 -10.58
CA LYS A 59 -5.81 -14.31 -10.59
C LYS A 59 -6.65 -14.07 -11.83
N ILE A 60 -6.26 -13.17 -12.75
CA ILE A 60 -6.75 -13.20 -14.14
C ILE A 60 -5.93 -14.26 -14.92
N LYS A 61 -5.85 -15.47 -14.39
CA LYS A 61 -5.50 -16.66 -15.15
C LYS A 61 -6.75 -17.52 -15.15
N PHE A 62 -7.44 -17.43 -16.28
CA PHE A 62 -8.43 -18.36 -16.82
C PHE A 62 -9.15 -19.20 -15.76
N SER A 63 -10.42 -18.85 -15.53
CA SER A 63 -11.43 -19.86 -15.26
C SER A 63 -11.37 -20.91 -16.37
N GLN A 64 -10.48 -21.89 -16.27
CA GLN A 64 -10.70 -23.19 -16.87
C GLN A 64 -11.90 -23.75 -16.12
N GLN A 65 -13.08 -23.46 -16.66
CA GLN A 65 -14.25 -24.31 -16.50
C GLN A 65 -13.77 -25.73 -16.79
N ARG A 66 -13.76 -26.56 -15.76
CA ARG A 66 -13.64 -28.00 -15.98
C ARG A 66 -14.89 -28.43 -16.77
N PRO A 67 -14.73 -29.29 -17.80
CA PRO A 67 -15.84 -29.87 -18.54
C PRO A 67 -16.76 -30.70 -17.64
#